data_AF-A0A9D2NB44-F1
#
_entry.id   AF-A0A9D2NB44-F1
#
_cell.length_a   1.000
_cell.length_b   1.000
_cell.length_c   1.000
_cell.angle_alpha   90.00
_cell.angle_beta   90.00
_cell.angle_gamma   90.00
#
_symmetry.space_group_name_H-M   'P 1'
#
loop_
_entity.id
_entity.type
_entity.pdbx_description
1 polymer ?
#
loop_
_entity_poly.entity_id
_entity_poly.type
_entity_poly.pdbx_seq_one_letter_code
_entity_poly.pdbx_strand_id
1 'polypeptide(L)'
;MKKHDEKRRMLQKYLMKLSAVTAALLLLFLTGACSREPSGQTETGPRVGQEADSEAIQETGSEAGLTAGPEAVEETLSEAGQETGSEVGQETFSETGQATASGTGQEPASPAAMPSDAPHADILLTAPPEISLTDSLSSLYEPFSLGFGVGEWCWLENGQTVASISCGASPLDMDPEKAEKLKVPNYNGMDSVPWLLSCQVLPDSVLLREWDIQSLGDMEAEPLSETEYSEILPIGLKKDRVYELVATWDEEKLEERFFSGVVSYHFLTE
;
A
#
# COMPACT_ATOMS: atom_id res chain seq x y z
N MET A 1 -7.52 37.20 -13.42
CA MET A 1 -7.98 36.01 -14.16
C MET A 1 -6.94 34.89 -14.20
N LYS A 2 -5.84 34.98 -14.97
CA LYS A 2 -4.89 33.85 -15.25
C LYS A 2 -4.73 32.77 -14.16
N LYS A 3 -4.33 33.12 -12.92
CA LYS A 3 -4.09 32.17 -11.81
C LYS A 3 -5.31 31.31 -11.42
N HIS A 4 -6.53 31.81 -11.66
CA HIS A 4 -7.77 31.07 -11.39
C HIS A 4 -8.13 30.10 -12.53
N ASP A 5 -7.84 30.47 -13.78
CA ASP A 5 -8.04 29.60 -14.95
C ASP A 5 -7.01 28.47 -14.97
N GLU A 6 -5.78 28.75 -14.53
CA GLU A 6 -4.72 27.76 -14.33
C GLU A 6 -5.06 26.76 -13.23
N LYS A 7 -5.56 27.21 -12.08
CA LYS A 7 -6.06 26.31 -11.03
C LYS A 7 -7.25 25.46 -11.51
N ARG A 8 -8.16 26.03 -12.32
CA ARG A 8 -9.26 25.26 -12.95
C ARG A 8 -8.74 24.22 -13.96
N ARG A 9 -7.73 24.56 -14.75
CA ARG A 9 -7.08 23.63 -15.69
C ARG A 9 -6.37 22.49 -14.95
N MET A 10 -5.69 22.78 -13.84
CA MET A 10 -5.07 21.78 -12.96
C MET A 10 -6.12 20.85 -12.35
N LEU A 11 -7.22 21.39 -11.78
CA LEU A 11 -8.31 20.55 -11.26
C LEU A 11 -9.00 19.72 -12.35
N GLN A 12 -9.20 20.25 -13.56
CA GLN A 12 -9.76 19.47 -14.66
C GLN A 12 -8.81 18.34 -15.11
N LYS A 13 -7.50 18.60 -15.20
CA LYS A 13 -6.50 17.55 -15.43
C LYS A 13 -6.55 16.46 -14.34
N TYR A 14 -6.59 16.87 -13.06
CA TYR A 14 -6.64 15.93 -11.93
C TYR A 14 -7.92 15.09 -11.94
N LEU A 15 -9.08 15.72 -12.20
CA LEU A 15 -10.36 15.03 -12.31
C LEU A 15 -10.40 14.06 -13.51
N MET A 16 -9.76 14.43 -14.63
CA MET A 16 -9.59 13.53 -15.79
C MET A 16 -8.65 12.36 -15.48
N LYS A 17 -7.51 12.59 -14.79
CA LYS A 17 -6.62 11.51 -14.33
C LYS A 17 -7.36 10.54 -13.39
N LEU A 18 -8.09 11.05 -12.40
CA LEU A 18 -8.88 10.22 -11.47
C LEU A 18 -10.00 9.45 -12.19
N SER A 19 -10.64 10.05 -13.20
CA SER A 19 -11.63 9.38 -14.05
C SER A 19 -11.02 8.33 -14.99
N ALA A 20 -9.78 8.50 -15.43
CA ALA A 20 -9.09 7.55 -16.30
C ALA A 20 -8.61 6.32 -15.50
N VAL A 21 -8.01 6.54 -14.32
CA VAL A 21 -7.58 5.46 -13.41
C VAL A 21 -8.78 4.62 -12.95
N THR A 22 -9.90 5.25 -12.56
CA THR A 22 -11.12 4.52 -12.19
C THR A 22 -11.76 3.78 -13.37
N ALA A 23 -11.70 4.33 -14.60
CA ALA A 23 -12.17 3.64 -15.79
C ALA A 23 -11.27 2.44 -16.18
N ALA A 24 -9.96 2.57 -16.06
CA ALA A 24 -9.02 1.47 -16.28
C ALA A 24 -9.24 0.34 -15.27
N LEU A 25 -9.41 0.67 -13.98
CA LEU A 25 -9.75 -0.30 -12.94
C LEU A 25 -11.07 -1.04 -13.25
N LEU A 26 -12.12 -0.30 -13.63
CA LEU A 26 -13.42 -0.88 -14.00
C LEU A 26 -13.37 -1.76 -15.26
N LEU A 27 -12.52 -1.44 -16.25
CA LEU A 27 -12.35 -2.26 -17.45
C LEU A 27 -11.65 -3.59 -17.17
N LEU A 28 -10.74 -3.63 -16.18
CA LEU A 28 -10.13 -4.88 -15.72
C LEU A 28 -11.17 -5.81 -15.07
N PHE A 29 -12.08 -5.29 -14.25
CA PHE A 29 -13.16 -6.11 -13.66
C PHE A 29 -14.17 -6.63 -14.70
N LEU A 30 -14.47 -5.88 -15.76
CA LEU A 30 -15.49 -6.27 -16.75
C LEU A 30 -15.02 -7.29 -17.80
N THR A 31 -13.72 -7.55 -17.91
CA THR A 31 -13.18 -8.54 -18.87
C THR A 31 -13.06 -9.96 -18.29
N GLY A 32 -13.21 -10.14 -16.97
CA GLY A 32 -13.15 -11.45 -16.31
C GLY A 32 -14.39 -12.35 -16.52
N ALA A 33 -15.49 -11.83 -17.03
CA ALA A 33 -16.80 -12.51 -17.04
C ALA A 33 -17.34 -12.84 -18.45
N CYS A 34 -16.53 -13.47 -19.32
CA CYS A 34 -17.00 -13.90 -20.65
C CYS A 34 -16.36 -15.20 -21.16
N SER A 35 -16.80 -16.35 -20.64
CA SER A 35 -16.66 -17.66 -21.32
C SER A 35 -17.67 -18.69 -20.81
N ARG A 36 -18.92 -18.61 -21.31
CA ARG A 36 -19.84 -19.75 -21.35
C ARG A 36 -20.78 -19.63 -22.55
N GLU A 37 -20.34 -20.14 -23.69
CA GLU A 37 -21.16 -20.21 -24.89
C GLU A 37 -22.36 -21.18 -24.71
N PRO A 38 -23.54 -20.87 -25.27
CA PRO A 38 -24.68 -21.77 -25.31
C PRO A 38 -24.73 -22.55 -26.63
N SER A 39 -24.73 -23.89 -26.58
CA SER A 39 -25.03 -24.75 -27.74
C SER A 39 -26.50 -25.17 -27.71
N GLY A 40 -27.23 -24.96 -28.80
CA GLY A 40 -28.68 -25.16 -28.86
C GLY A 40 -29.17 -26.44 -29.54
N GLN A 41 -30.26 -26.99 -28.97
CA GLN A 41 -31.43 -27.61 -29.62
C GLN A 41 -31.30 -28.86 -30.53
N THR A 42 -32.04 -29.93 -30.17
CA THR A 42 -33.21 -30.51 -30.90
C THR A 42 -33.68 -31.77 -30.12
N GLU A 43 -34.86 -31.85 -29.48
CA GLU A 43 -36.28 -31.92 -29.90
C GLU A 43 -36.86 -33.36 -29.94
N THR A 44 -38.14 -33.49 -29.55
CA THR A 44 -39.05 -34.68 -29.57
C THR A 44 -38.92 -35.75 -28.46
N GLY A 45 -40.02 -35.96 -27.71
CA GLY A 45 -40.22 -37.05 -26.72
C GLY A 45 -41.23 -38.10 -27.23
N PRO A 46 -42.13 -38.68 -26.40
CA PRO A 46 -42.23 -38.74 -24.93
C PRO A 46 -42.34 -40.22 -24.40
N ARG A 47 -42.64 -40.42 -23.08
CA ARG A 47 -43.65 -41.38 -22.52
C ARG A 47 -43.27 -42.05 -21.16
N VAL A 48 -44.01 -41.66 -20.11
CA VAL A 48 -44.54 -42.45 -18.95
C VAL A 48 -43.63 -43.41 -18.16
N GLY A 49 -43.60 -43.24 -16.83
CA GLY A 49 -43.26 -44.30 -15.86
C GLY A 49 -43.22 -43.86 -14.38
N GLN A 50 -44.31 -44.12 -13.65
CA GLN A 50 -44.42 -44.53 -12.22
C GLN A 50 -43.62 -43.78 -11.13
N GLU A 51 -44.25 -43.08 -10.16
CA GLU A 51 -45.01 -43.55 -8.97
C GLU A 51 -44.14 -43.86 -7.73
N ALA A 52 -44.43 -43.13 -6.63
CA ALA A 52 -44.34 -43.53 -5.21
C ALA A 52 -42.92 -43.86 -4.63
N ASP A 53 -42.64 -43.82 -3.32
CA ASP A 53 -43.43 -43.46 -2.13
C ASP A 53 -42.51 -43.13 -0.91
N SER A 54 -43.09 -42.88 0.28
CA SER A 54 -42.48 -42.74 1.62
C SER A 54 -41.92 -41.34 1.95
N GLU A 55 -42.51 -40.52 2.83
CA GLU A 55 -42.75 -40.68 4.30
C GLU A 55 -41.42 -40.81 5.10
N ALA A 56 -41.01 -39.97 6.07
CA ALA A 56 -41.61 -39.07 7.08
C ALA A 56 -41.45 -39.59 8.53
N ILE A 57 -40.53 -38.99 9.29
CA ILE A 57 -40.44 -38.92 10.78
C ILE A 57 -39.68 -37.60 11.07
N GLN A 58 -40.15 -36.55 11.77
CA GLN A 58 -40.59 -36.41 13.18
C GLN A 58 -39.48 -36.82 14.19
N GLU A 59 -39.26 -36.20 15.36
CA GLU A 59 -39.95 -35.12 16.09
C GLU A 59 -38.99 -34.51 17.16
N THR A 60 -39.29 -33.30 17.69
CA THR A 60 -38.81 -32.73 18.99
C THR A 60 -37.29 -32.57 19.24
N GLY A 61 -36.79 -31.60 20.04
CA GLY A 61 -37.44 -30.55 20.83
C GLY A 61 -36.90 -30.53 22.27
N SER A 62 -36.46 -29.37 22.78
CA SER A 62 -36.32 -29.09 24.22
C SER A 62 -36.01 -27.62 24.50
N GLU A 63 -36.93 -26.94 25.18
CA GLU A 63 -36.74 -25.60 25.76
C GLU A 63 -36.41 -25.70 27.26
N ALA A 64 -35.48 -24.88 27.75
CA ALA A 64 -35.35 -24.38 29.13
C ALA A 64 -34.14 -23.43 29.21
N GLY A 65 -34.08 -22.39 30.05
CA GLY A 65 -35.08 -21.91 30.99
C GLY A 65 -34.45 -21.32 32.27
N LEU A 66 -34.41 -19.97 32.35
CA LEU A 66 -34.44 -19.15 33.57
C LEU A 66 -33.18 -18.91 34.46
N THR A 67 -32.84 -17.61 34.55
CA THR A 67 -32.54 -16.81 35.77
C THR A 67 -31.41 -17.20 36.75
N ALA A 68 -30.48 -16.26 36.99
CA ALA A 68 -30.38 -15.48 38.25
C ALA A 68 -29.15 -14.53 38.29
N GLY A 69 -29.32 -13.30 38.78
CA GLY A 69 -28.29 -12.55 39.52
C GLY A 69 -28.53 -12.70 41.04
N PRO A 70 -27.88 -11.94 41.96
CA PRO A 70 -27.18 -10.66 41.74
C PRO A 70 -25.85 -10.44 42.51
N GLU A 71 -25.19 -9.29 42.23
CA GLU A 71 -24.40 -8.38 43.10
C GLU A 71 -23.29 -8.82 44.10
N ALA A 72 -22.44 -7.82 44.43
CA ALA A 72 -21.47 -7.71 45.55
C ALA A 72 -20.10 -8.43 45.38
N VAL A 73 -18.92 -7.88 45.79
CA VAL A 73 -18.51 -6.57 46.36
C VAL A 73 -16.98 -6.37 46.20
N GLU A 74 -16.52 -5.11 46.31
CA GLU A 74 -15.21 -4.61 46.84
C GLU A 74 -13.87 -5.19 46.33
N GLU A 75 -13.05 -4.36 45.67
CA GLU A 75 -11.94 -3.57 46.27
C GLU A 75 -10.80 -4.39 46.88
N THR A 76 -9.64 -4.37 46.21
CA THR A 76 -8.34 -4.18 46.87
C THR A 76 -7.44 -3.33 45.99
N LEU A 77 -6.98 -2.18 46.51
CA LEU A 77 -5.79 -1.51 45.95
C LEU A 77 -4.55 -2.40 46.18
N SER A 78 -3.51 -2.19 45.38
CA SER A 78 -2.16 -2.68 45.70
C SER A 78 -1.14 -1.55 45.55
N GLU A 79 -0.14 -1.57 46.42
CA GLU A 79 0.64 -0.39 46.83
C GLU A 79 1.60 0.16 45.78
N ALA A 80 1.91 1.46 45.96
CA ALA A 80 3.03 2.12 45.31
C ALA A 80 4.37 1.63 45.89
N GLY A 81 5.34 1.38 45.02
CA GLY A 81 6.74 1.21 45.38
C GLY A 81 7.62 2.10 44.53
N GLN A 82 7.98 3.28 45.04
CA GLN A 82 9.08 4.09 44.50
C GLN A 82 9.92 4.63 45.65
N GLU A 83 11.15 4.14 45.75
CA GLU A 83 12.14 4.72 46.65
C GLU A 83 12.59 6.11 46.17
N THR A 84 12.87 6.96 47.15
CA THR A 84 13.44 8.29 46.98
C THR A 84 14.92 8.24 46.64
N GLY A 85 15.36 9.05 45.68
CA GLY A 85 16.77 9.30 45.40
C GLY A 85 16.99 10.70 44.80
N SER A 86 17.51 11.61 45.63
CA SER A 86 18.01 12.98 45.37
C SER A 86 18.47 13.29 43.92
N GLU A 87 18.32 14.51 43.39
CA GLU A 87 19.04 15.68 43.89
C GLU A 87 18.34 17.03 43.62
N VAL A 88 18.58 18.00 44.52
CA VAL A 88 18.06 19.38 44.44
C VAL A 88 19.19 20.37 44.17
N GLY A 89 18.99 21.21 43.16
CA GLY A 89 19.56 22.55 42.99
C GLY A 89 18.64 23.32 42.02
N GLN A 90 18.00 24.47 42.32
CA GLN A 90 18.43 25.68 43.05
C GLN A 90 19.82 26.13 42.56
N GLU A 91 20.08 27.31 41.99
CA GLU A 91 19.38 28.61 41.84
C GLU A 91 19.94 29.32 40.55
N THR A 92 19.35 30.34 39.88
CA THR A 92 18.04 31.04 39.93
C THR A 92 17.91 31.96 38.68
N PHE A 93 16.74 32.58 38.48
CA PHE A 93 16.44 33.65 37.48
C PHE A 93 17.59 34.66 37.24
N SER A 94 17.75 35.12 35.99
CA SER A 94 18.12 36.51 35.71
C SER A 94 17.64 36.95 34.33
N GLU A 95 17.14 38.17 34.27
CA GLU A 95 16.33 38.76 33.21
C GLU A 95 17.07 39.93 32.53
N THR A 96 16.88 40.08 31.20
CA THR A 96 17.06 41.30 30.38
C THR A 96 18.39 42.08 30.43
N GLY A 97 19.02 42.26 29.25
CA GLY A 97 20.25 43.04 29.08
C GLY A 97 20.45 43.71 27.72
N GLN A 98 19.58 44.65 27.36
CA GLN A 98 19.79 45.80 26.46
C GLN A 98 20.33 45.61 25.02
N ALA A 99 19.63 46.27 24.09
CA ALA A 99 20.12 46.55 22.73
C ALA A 99 20.99 47.83 22.70
N THR A 100 21.97 47.89 21.78
CA THR A 100 22.34 49.11 21.05
C THR A 100 22.87 48.75 19.66
N ALA A 101 22.69 49.65 18.69
CA ALA A 101 22.94 49.41 17.27
C ALA A 101 24.23 50.05 16.74
N SER A 102 24.87 49.38 15.78
CA SER A 102 25.70 49.88 14.67
C SER A 102 26.17 48.64 13.87
N GLY A 103 26.18 48.56 12.55
CA GLY A 103 25.97 49.60 11.54
C GLY A 103 27.10 49.49 10.50
N THR A 104 26.72 49.22 9.24
CA THR A 104 27.57 49.17 8.02
C THR A 104 28.06 47.79 7.56
N GLY A 105 27.35 47.27 6.54
CA GLY A 105 27.95 46.83 5.27
C GLY A 105 28.74 45.52 5.23
N GLN A 106 28.10 44.45 4.75
CA GLN A 106 28.48 43.82 3.47
C GLN A 106 27.39 42.83 3.03
N GLU A 107 26.90 43.01 1.80
CA GLU A 107 26.17 41.98 1.07
C GLU A 107 27.19 41.00 0.46
N PRO A 108 26.97 39.69 0.62
CA PRO A 108 27.33 38.75 -0.42
C PRO A 108 26.10 37.97 -0.90
N ALA A 109 25.82 38.15 -2.19
CA ALA A 109 25.22 37.22 -3.16
C ALA A 109 24.45 35.98 -2.64
N SER A 110 23.27 35.77 -3.23
CA SER A 110 22.57 34.48 -3.24
C SER A 110 23.53 33.31 -3.44
N PRO A 111 23.33 32.15 -2.78
CA PRO A 111 23.94 30.92 -3.24
C PRO A 111 23.46 30.68 -4.66
N ALA A 112 24.39 30.72 -5.61
CA ALA A 112 24.10 30.41 -7.00
C ALA A 112 23.47 29.02 -7.05
N ALA A 113 22.41 28.88 -7.84
CA ALA A 113 21.87 27.57 -8.15
C ALA A 113 23.00 26.73 -8.74
N MET A 114 23.37 25.66 -8.04
CA MET A 114 24.25 24.63 -8.58
C MET A 114 23.50 24.03 -9.78
N PRO A 115 23.99 24.11 -11.03
CA PRO A 115 23.46 23.28 -12.08
C PRO A 115 23.80 21.84 -11.70
N SER A 116 22.78 21.06 -11.34
CA SER A 116 22.92 19.65 -11.03
C SER A 116 23.04 18.83 -12.32
N ASP A 117 23.96 19.22 -13.20
CA ASP A 117 24.41 18.42 -14.34
C ASP A 117 25.36 17.31 -13.84
N ALA A 118 24.85 16.48 -12.93
CA ALA A 118 25.30 15.10 -12.92
C ALA A 118 24.76 14.48 -14.21
N PRO A 119 25.58 13.82 -15.04
CA PRO A 119 25.04 13.07 -16.16
C PRO A 119 24.13 12.00 -15.56
N HIS A 120 22.82 12.15 -15.76
CA HIS A 120 21.92 11.02 -15.72
C HIS A 120 22.52 10.02 -16.70
N ALA A 121 23.00 8.88 -16.18
CA ALA A 121 23.28 7.76 -17.07
C ALA A 121 21.96 7.50 -17.82
N ASP A 122 22.04 7.30 -19.14
CA ASP A 122 20.89 6.96 -19.97
C ASP A 122 20.43 5.53 -19.63
N ILE A 123 19.85 5.35 -18.44
CA ILE A 123 19.35 4.07 -17.92
C ILE A 123 18.04 3.79 -18.64
N LEU A 124 18.15 3.24 -19.85
CA LEU A 124 17.02 2.73 -20.62
C LEU A 124 16.47 1.47 -19.95
N LEU A 125 15.51 1.65 -19.03
CA LEU A 125 14.78 0.55 -18.41
C LEU A 125 13.72 0.02 -19.40
N THR A 126 14.04 -1.08 -20.08
CA THR A 126 13.10 -1.79 -20.98
C THR A 126 12.16 -2.75 -20.24
N ALA A 127 12.23 -2.79 -18.91
CA ALA A 127 11.39 -3.59 -18.03
C ALA A 127 11.26 -2.88 -16.66
N PRO A 128 10.22 -3.18 -15.86
CA PRO A 128 10.09 -2.68 -14.49
C PRO A 128 11.35 -2.95 -13.65
N PRO A 129 11.83 -1.97 -12.86
CA PRO A 129 12.95 -2.19 -11.96
C PRO A 129 12.51 -3.03 -10.76
N GLU A 130 13.33 -4.01 -10.38
CA GLU A 130 13.18 -4.71 -9.10
C GLU A 130 13.21 -3.69 -7.92
N ILE A 131 12.30 -3.89 -6.96
CA ILE A 131 12.23 -3.07 -5.74
C ILE A 131 12.77 -3.91 -4.58
N SER A 132 13.67 -3.34 -3.78
CA SER A 132 14.12 -3.91 -2.52
C SER A 132 13.61 -3.08 -1.34
N LEU A 133 13.18 -3.78 -0.29
CA LEU A 133 12.79 -3.19 1.00
C LEU A 133 13.91 -3.38 2.01
N THR A 134 14.20 -2.38 2.84
CA THR A 134 15.17 -2.51 3.94
C THR A 134 14.63 -1.88 5.22
N ASP A 135 14.69 -2.60 6.33
CA ASP A 135 14.26 -2.10 7.63
C ASP A 135 15.14 -0.90 8.05
N SER A 136 14.52 0.26 8.23
CA SER A 136 15.22 1.50 8.56
C SER A 136 15.78 1.55 9.98
N LEU A 137 15.33 0.65 10.86
CA LEU A 137 15.75 0.54 12.25
C LEU A 137 16.75 -0.60 12.47
N SER A 138 16.88 -1.52 11.50
CA SER A 138 17.88 -2.58 11.54
C SER A 138 19.26 -2.06 11.14
N SER A 139 20.27 -2.37 11.96
CA SER A 139 21.68 -2.09 11.63
C SER A 139 22.30 -3.15 10.70
N LEU A 140 21.57 -4.19 10.31
CA LEU A 140 22.11 -5.30 9.51
C LEU A 140 22.07 -5.05 8.00
N TYR A 141 21.30 -4.07 7.53
CA TYR A 141 21.12 -3.73 6.11
C TYR A 141 20.89 -4.97 5.23
N GLU A 142 19.88 -5.77 5.59
CA GLU A 142 19.45 -6.95 4.84
C GLU A 142 18.29 -6.54 3.91
N PRO A 143 18.51 -6.39 2.59
CA PRO A 143 17.45 -6.04 1.65
C PRO A 143 16.58 -7.26 1.33
N PHE A 144 15.26 -7.06 1.28
CA PHE A 144 14.28 -8.03 0.81
C PHE A 144 13.79 -7.64 -0.58
N SER A 145 14.00 -8.50 -1.57
CA SER A 145 13.63 -8.23 -2.97
C SER A 145 12.17 -8.56 -3.27
N LEU A 146 11.50 -7.65 -3.99
CA LEU A 146 10.14 -7.80 -4.47
C LEU A 146 10.12 -8.17 -5.95
N GLY A 147 9.53 -9.32 -6.28
CA GLY A 147 9.14 -9.63 -7.64
C GLY A 147 8.00 -8.73 -8.10
N PHE A 148 8.08 -8.20 -9.33
CA PHE A 148 6.94 -7.55 -9.96
C PHE A 148 5.88 -8.59 -10.35
N GLY A 149 4.61 -8.26 -10.17
CA GLY A 149 3.47 -9.10 -10.53
C GLY A 149 2.77 -8.58 -11.78
N VAL A 150 1.70 -7.83 -11.57
CA VAL A 150 0.87 -7.20 -12.62
C VAL A 150 1.45 -5.83 -12.98
N GLY A 151 1.42 -5.43 -14.25
CA GLY A 151 1.74 -4.04 -14.60
C GLY A 151 1.80 -3.72 -16.08
N GLU A 152 1.83 -2.44 -16.38
CA GLU A 152 2.10 -1.87 -17.70
C GLU A 152 3.41 -1.07 -17.64
N TRP A 153 4.33 -1.36 -18.57
CA TRP A 153 5.63 -0.71 -18.67
C TRP A 153 5.87 -0.18 -20.07
N CYS A 154 6.17 1.11 -20.20
CA CYS A 154 6.41 1.80 -21.45
C CYS A 154 7.83 2.36 -21.49
N TRP A 155 8.51 2.22 -22.62
CA TRP A 155 9.82 2.84 -22.85
C TRP A 155 9.96 3.37 -24.27
N LEU A 156 10.86 4.32 -24.46
CA LEU A 156 11.18 4.88 -25.77
C LEU A 156 12.32 4.08 -26.43
N GLU A 157 12.01 3.45 -27.55
CA GLU A 157 12.98 2.78 -28.41
C GLU A 157 12.94 3.42 -29.81
N ASN A 158 14.10 3.91 -30.29
CA ASN A 158 14.22 4.57 -31.60
C ASN A 158 13.24 5.73 -31.85
N GLY A 159 12.78 6.41 -30.79
CA GLY A 159 11.79 7.49 -30.87
C GLY A 159 10.33 7.01 -31.00
N GLN A 160 10.05 5.73 -30.73
CA GLN A 160 8.72 5.15 -30.64
C GLN A 160 8.50 4.60 -29.23
N THR A 161 7.29 4.75 -28.69
CA THR A 161 6.91 4.13 -27.41
C THR A 161 6.62 2.65 -27.64
N VAL A 162 7.34 1.78 -26.95
CA VAL A 162 7.07 0.35 -26.85
C VAL A 162 6.45 0.09 -25.48
N ALA A 163 5.42 -0.77 -25.43
CA ALA A 163 4.74 -1.16 -24.21
C ALA A 163 4.87 -2.66 -23.96
N SER A 164 5.04 -3.04 -22.69
CA SER A 164 5.00 -4.41 -22.19
C SER A 164 3.96 -4.50 -21.09
N ILE A 165 3.10 -5.51 -21.16
CA ILE A 165 2.05 -5.76 -20.17
C ILE A 165 2.35 -7.09 -19.49
N SER A 166 2.48 -7.09 -18.17
CA SER A 166 2.59 -8.28 -17.33
C SER A 166 1.24 -8.59 -16.72
N CYS A 167 0.72 -9.80 -17.01
CA CYS A 167 -0.44 -10.35 -16.32
C CYS A 167 0.05 -11.22 -15.16
N GLY A 168 -0.36 -10.90 -13.93
CA GLY A 168 -0.06 -11.64 -12.71
C GLY A 168 -1.33 -12.16 -12.03
N ALA A 169 -1.16 -12.85 -10.90
CA ALA A 169 -2.25 -13.31 -10.04
C ALA A 169 -2.75 -12.19 -9.10
N SER A 170 -3.87 -12.42 -8.40
CA SER A 170 -4.30 -11.54 -7.30
C SER A 170 -3.28 -11.58 -6.15
N PRO A 171 -3.10 -10.49 -5.37
CA PRO A 171 -2.36 -10.55 -4.10
C PRO A 171 -2.87 -11.68 -3.19
N LEU A 172 -4.18 -11.97 -3.25
CA LEU A 172 -4.82 -12.98 -2.41
C LEU A 172 -4.72 -14.42 -2.95
N ASP A 173 -4.20 -14.60 -4.18
CA ASP A 173 -3.91 -15.92 -4.77
C ASP A 173 -2.50 -16.43 -4.37
N MET A 174 -1.73 -15.67 -3.59
CA MET A 174 -0.39 -16.05 -3.15
C MET A 174 -0.42 -17.32 -2.27
N ASP A 175 0.42 -18.28 -2.59
CA ASP A 175 0.60 -19.50 -1.80
C ASP A 175 1.53 -19.24 -0.59
N PRO A 176 1.02 -19.23 0.66
CA PRO A 176 1.79 -18.86 1.84
C PRO A 176 2.76 -19.95 2.32
N GLU A 177 2.76 -21.14 1.71
CA GLU A 177 3.76 -22.19 1.94
C GLU A 177 4.94 -22.10 0.96
N LYS A 178 4.74 -21.48 -0.21
CA LYS A 178 5.79 -21.30 -1.24
C LYS A 178 6.37 -19.90 -1.31
N ALA A 179 5.60 -18.87 -0.97
CA ALA A 179 6.05 -17.48 -1.04
C ALA A 179 7.11 -17.17 0.03
N GLU A 180 8.14 -16.43 -0.36
CA GLU A 180 9.09 -15.87 0.59
C GLU A 180 8.40 -14.77 1.42
N LYS A 181 8.61 -14.76 2.74
CA LYS A 181 7.96 -13.85 3.67
C LYS A 181 8.95 -12.84 4.23
N LEU A 182 8.56 -11.58 4.24
CA LEU A 182 9.32 -10.51 4.84
C LEU A 182 9.14 -10.54 6.36
N LYS A 183 10.25 -10.82 7.06
CA LYS A 183 10.29 -10.80 8.53
C LYS A 183 10.24 -9.36 9.02
N VAL A 184 9.10 -8.94 9.55
CA VAL A 184 8.91 -7.61 10.14
C VAL A 184 9.26 -7.70 11.63
N PRO A 185 10.32 -7.06 12.14
CA PRO A 185 10.68 -7.20 13.55
C PRO A 185 9.61 -6.61 14.49
N ASN A 186 9.50 -7.14 15.70
CA ASN A 186 8.70 -6.49 16.75
C ASN A 186 9.60 -5.52 17.53
N TYR A 187 9.48 -4.24 17.21
CA TYR A 187 10.13 -3.16 17.96
C TYR A 187 9.16 -2.63 19.04
N ASN A 188 9.64 -2.57 20.28
CA ASN A 188 8.83 -2.29 21.48
C ASN A 188 7.86 -1.10 21.30
N GLY A 189 6.57 -1.40 21.23
CA GLY A 189 5.49 -0.40 21.20
C GLY A 189 5.23 0.23 19.83
N MET A 190 5.72 -0.33 18.73
CA MET A 190 5.38 0.11 17.38
C MET A 190 4.33 -0.81 16.73
N ASP A 191 3.19 -0.25 16.33
CA ASP A 191 2.14 -0.95 15.57
C ASP A 191 2.54 -1.23 14.11
N SER A 192 3.59 -0.57 13.63
CA SER A 192 4.13 -0.73 12.29
C SER A 192 5.61 -0.34 12.24
N VAL A 193 6.40 -1.05 11.43
CA VAL A 193 7.84 -0.80 11.23
C VAL A 193 8.04 0.04 9.96
N PRO A 194 8.87 1.08 9.99
CA PRO A 194 9.23 1.86 8.80
C PRO A 194 10.29 1.14 7.93
N TRP A 195 9.91 0.79 6.70
CA TRP A 195 10.79 0.18 5.70
C TRP A 195 11.15 1.16 4.59
N LEU A 196 12.43 1.23 4.23
CA LEU A 196 12.94 2.01 3.10
C LEU A 196 12.75 1.24 1.80
N LEU A 197 12.28 1.94 0.77
CA LEU A 197 12.17 1.44 -0.59
C LEU A 197 13.42 1.84 -1.38
N SER A 198 14.02 0.88 -2.08
CA SER A 198 15.15 1.11 -2.99
C SER A 198 14.91 0.43 -4.34
N CYS A 199 15.21 1.12 -5.43
CA CYS A 199 15.26 0.56 -6.78
C CYS A 199 16.12 1.45 -7.68
N GLN A 200 16.41 1.01 -8.91
CA GLN A 200 17.32 1.71 -9.84
C GLN A 200 16.88 3.15 -10.14
N VAL A 201 15.58 3.37 -10.33
CA VAL A 201 14.96 4.70 -10.38
C VAL A 201 13.67 4.63 -9.57
N LEU A 202 13.62 5.41 -8.49
CA LEU A 202 12.48 5.47 -7.59
C LEU A 202 11.18 5.85 -8.33
N PRO A 203 10.03 5.25 -7.98
CA PRO A 203 8.73 5.67 -8.50
C PRO A 203 8.36 7.08 -8.04
N ASP A 204 7.48 7.72 -8.79
CA ASP A 204 6.96 9.06 -8.49
C ASP A 204 5.86 9.03 -7.42
N SER A 205 5.12 7.92 -7.34
CA SER A 205 4.22 7.62 -6.23
C SER A 205 4.11 6.12 -5.97
N VAL A 206 3.74 5.79 -4.74
CA VAL A 206 3.46 4.41 -4.30
C VAL A 206 2.10 4.36 -3.61
N LEU A 207 1.23 3.46 -4.03
CA LEU A 207 0.03 3.09 -3.29
C LEU A 207 0.28 1.75 -2.60
N LEU A 208 0.24 1.72 -1.27
CA LEU A 208 0.34 0.49 -0.49
C LEU A 208 -1.05 0.07 0.00
N ARG A 209 -1.46 -1.15 -0.34
CA ARG A 209 -2.67 -1.80 0.16
C ARG A 209 -2.29 -2.94 1.09
N GLU A 210 -3.03 -3.09 2.18
CA GLU A 210 -2.83 -4.20 3.12
C GLU A 210 -4.10 -5.01 3.32
N TRP A 211 -3.99 -6.35 3.33
CA TRP A 211 -5.04 -7.28 3.75
C TRP A 211 -4.54 -8.10 4.94
N ASP A 212 -5.46 -8.69 5.70
CA ASP A 212 -5.07 -9.71 6.69
C ASP A 212 -4.56 -10.96 5.98
N ILE A 213 -3.52 -11.62 6.51
CA ILE A 213 -3.04 -12.88 5.92
C ILE A 213 -4.09 -14.00 5.96
N GLN A 214 -5.12 -13.88 6.81
CA GLN A 214 -6.28 -14.78 6.85
C GLN A 214 -7.23 -14.61 5.64
N SER A 215 -7.10 -13.53 4.87
CA SER A 215 -7.89 -13.29 3.64
C SER A 215 -7.32 -13.97 2.39
N LEU A 216 -6.20 -14.71 2.49
CA LEU A 216 -5.67 -15.48 1.36
C LEU A 216 -6.70 -16.51 0.85
N GLY A 217 -6.93 -16.51 -0.46
CA GLY A 217 -7.96 -17.31 -1.13
C GLY A 217 -9.36 -16.69 -1.18
N ASP A 218 -9.61 -15.57 -0.48
CA ASP A 218 -10.87 -14.82 -0.58
C ASP A 218 -10.73 -13.66 -1.58
N MET A 219 -10.99 -13.93 -2.86
CA MET A 219 -10.81 -12.96 -3.95
C MET A 219 -11.70 -11.70 -3.83
N GLU A 220 -12.74 -11.73 -3.00
CA GLU A 220 -13.68 -10.61 -2.79
C GLU A 220 -13.33 -9.78 -1.54
N ALA A 221 -12.25 -10.10 -0.82
CA ALA A 221 -11.85 -9.37 0.39
C ALA A 221 -11.32 -7.97 0.06
N GLU A 222 -11.95 -6.94 0.63
CA GLU A 222 -11.48 -5.56 0.57
C GLU A 222 -10.20 -5.35 1.42
N PRO A 223 -9.29 -4.44 1.01
CA PRO A 223 -8.10 -4.13 1.81
C PRO A 223 -8.49 -3.48 3.15
N LEU A 224 -7.77 -3.86 4.22
CA LEU A 224 -7.89 -3.25 5.54
C LEU A 224 -7.51 -1.77 5.53
N SER A 225 -6.54 -1.38 4.70
CA SER A 225 -6.21 0.01 4.42
C SER A 225 -5.53 0.19 3.06
N GLU A 226 -5.67 1.40 2.50
CA GLU A 226 -4.90 1.89 1.36
C GLU A 226 -4.16 3.18 1.78
N THR A 227 -2.86 3.29 1.50
CA THR A 227 -2.04 4.47 1.84
C THR A 227 -1.22 4.91 0.64
N GLU A 228 -1.39 6.17 0.22
CA GLU A 228 -0.63 6.78 -0.88
C GLU A 228 0.59 7.56 -0.36
N TYR A 229 1.74 7.34 -0.99
CA TYR A 229 3.01 8.00 -0.75
C TYR A 229 3.44 8.75 -2.02
N SER A 230 3.19 10.07 -2.06
CA SER A 230 3.59 10.94 -3.19
C SER A 230 5.03 11.47 -3.09
N GLU A 231 5.70 11.20 -1.96
CA GLU A 231 7.13 11.38 -1.74
C GLU A 231 7.59 10.09 -1.02
N ILE A 232 8.75 9.53 -1.36
CA ILE A 232 9.20 8.25 -0.79
C ILE A 232 9.75 8.46 0.62
N LEU A 233 8.82 8.54 1.55
CA LEU A 233 9.01 8.29 2.97
C LEU A 233 9.09 6.76 3.22
N PRO A 234 9.60 6.31 4.37
CA PRO A 234 9.52 4.90 4.74
C PRO A 234 8.07 4.42 4.75
N ILE A 235 7.79 3.28 4.12
CA ILE A 235 6.47 2.66 4.14
C ILE A 235 6.26 1.91 5.46
N GLY A 236 5.05 1.96 6.00
CA GLY A 236 4.71 1.29 7.25
C GLY A 236 4.25 -0.14 7.01
N LEU A 237 5.04 -1.14 7.43
CA LEU A 237 4.67 -2.55 7.34
C LEU A 237 4.29 -3.12 8.70
N LYS A 238 3.39 -4.11 8.69
CA LYS A 238 2.92 -4.87 9.86
C LYS A 238 3.18 -6.37 9.62
N LYS A 239 3.23 -7.15 10.71
CA LYS A 239 3.26 -8.63 10.65
C LYS A 239 1.92 -9.19 10.17
N ASP A 240 1.94 -10.41 9.65
CA ASP A 240 0.74 -11.20 9.32
C ASP A 240 -0.18 -10.49 8.32
N ARG A 241 0.40 -9.91 7.26
CA ARG A 241 -0.32 -9.20 6.19
C ARG A 241 0.02 -9.74 4.80
N VAL A 242 -0.92 -9.54 3.88
CA VAL A 242 -0.67 -9.50 2.44
C VAL A 242 -0.55 -8.05 2.02
N TYR A 243 0.48 -7.70 1.25
CA TYR A 243 0.66 -6.36 0.72
C TYR A 243 0.62 -6.34 -0.81
N GLU A 244 -0.09 -5.36 -1.37
CA GLU A 244 0.12 -4.89 -2.74
C GLU A 244 0.76 -3.50 -2.69
N LEU A 245 1.93 -3.38 -3.30
CA LEU A 245 2.63 -2.11 -3.51
C LEU A 245 2.52 -1.77 -4.99
N VAL A 246 1.68 -0.79 -5.33
CA VAL A 246 1.54 -0.27 -6.70
C VAL A 246 2.48 0.91 -6.87
N ALA A 247 3.58 0.72 -7.59
CA ALA A 247 4.56 1.74 -7.90
C ALA A 247 4.24 2.40 -9.26
N THR A 248 4.22 3.73 -9.30
CA THR A 248 3.91 4.51 -10.50
C THR A 248 5.11 5.35 -10.93
N TRP A 249 5.49 5.24 -12.19
CA TRP A 249 6.41 6.13 -12.89
C TRP A 249 5.62 6.94 -13.92
N ASP A 250 5.43 8.23 -13.66
CA ASP A 250 4.61 9.15 -14.45
C ASP A 250 4.92 9.09 -15.96
N GLU A 251 3.87 8.89 -16.78
CA GLU A 251 3.92 9.04 -18.24
C GLU A 251 4.31 10.46 -18.67
N GLU A 252 3.96 11.48 -17.88
CA GLU A 252 4.38 12.88 -18.12
C GLU A 252 5.91 13.06 -18.11
N LYS A 253 6.67 12.07 -17.58
CA LYS A 253 8.14 12.02 -17.56
C LYS A 253 8.73 11.00 -18.54
N LEU A 254 7.92 10.37 -19.41
CA LEU A 254 8.37 9.37 -20.39
C LEU A 254 9.40 9.95 -21.38
N GLU A 255 9.18 11.18 -21.88
CA GLU A 255 10.13 11.85 -22.78
C GLU A 255 11.42 12.29 -22.07
N GLU A 256 11.38 12.51 -20.75
CA GLU A 256 12.53 12.96 -19.94
C GLU A 256 13.38 11.78 -19.43
N ARG A 257 12.75 10.66 -19.07
CA ARG A 257 13.40 9.47 -18.49
C ARG A 257 13.54 8.30 -19.47
N PHE A 258 12.95 8.40 -20.65
CA PHE A 258 12.81 7.32 -21.64
C PHE A 258 11.98 6.10 -21.17
N PHE A 259 11.34 6.15 -20.00
CA PHE A 259 10.39 5.14 -19.52
C PHE A 259 9.32 5.70 -18.57
N SER A 260 8.22 4.96 -18.45
CA SER A 260 7.10 5.19 -17.54
C SER A 260 6.34 3.87 -17.30
N GLY A 261 5.47 3.79 -16.30
CA GLY A 261 4.68 2.58 -16.07
C GLY A 261 3.97 2.55 -14.73
N VAL A 262 3.09 1.56 -14.55
CA VAL A 262 2.39 1.27 -13.30
C VAL A 262 2.52 -0.22 -13.01
N VAL A 263 3.09 -0.58 -11.87
CA VAL A 263 3.50 -1.96 -11.58
C VAL A 263 3.17 -2.32 -10.13
N SER A 264 2.42 -3.39 -9.93
CA SER A 264 2.14 -4.00 -8.64
C SER A 264 3.22 -4.99 -8.23
N TYR A 265 3.63 -4.93 -6.97
CA TYR A 265 4.51 -5.88 -6.31
C TYR A 265 3.73 -6.50 -5.15
N HIS A 266 3.75 -7.83 -5.03
CA HIS A 266 2.96 -8.57 -4.04
C HIS A 266 3.89 -9.32 -3.08
N PHE A 267 3.68 -9.18 -1.78
CA PHE A 267 4.50 -9.84 -0.76
C PHE A 267 3.72 -10.13 0.53
N LEU A 268 4.24 -11.08 1.32
CA LEU A 268 3.69 -11.48 2.62
C LEU A 268 4.64 -11.05 3.74
N THR A 269 4.12 -10.81 4.94
CA THR A 269 4.92 -10.50 6.14
C THR A 269 4.71 -11.50 7.28
N GLU A 270 5.75 -11.67 8.11
CA GLU A 270 5.75 -12.52 9.33
C GLU A 270 6.46 -11.90 10.54
#